data_AF-A0A8X6N7X5-F1
#
_entry.id   AF-A0A8X6N7X5-F1
#
_cell.length_a   1.000
_cell.length_b   1.000
_cell.length_c   1.000
_cell.angle_alpha   90.00
_cell.angle_beta   90.00
_cell.angle_gamma   90.00
#
_symmetry.space_group_name_H-M   'P 1'
#
loop_
_entity.id
_entity.type
_entity.pdbx_description
1 polymer ?
#
loop_
_entity_poly.entity_id
_entity_poly.type
_entity_poly.pdbx_seq_one_letter_code
_entity_poly.pdbx_strand_id
1 'polypeptide(L)'
;MYWTVGAGYQHENIYTSLTYFGSRMNDGDMLHDGALGVQYDLSPACSKSKFVPYAALHYFMTNEKQNANHKITKAGSTTEEAPSNQGILLLTGVKFSF
;
A
#
# COMPACT_ATOMS: atom_id res chain seq x y z
N MET A 1 6.08 -16.35 -0.89
CA MET A 1 4.63 -16.46 -0.56
C MET A 1 4.08 -15.07 -0.32
N TYR A 2 2.90 -14.74 -0.84
CA TYR A 2 2.23 -13.46 -0.61
C TYR A 2 0.86 -13.70 0.04
N TRP A 3 0.40 -12.75 0.84
CA TRP A 3 -0.91 -12.78 1.46
C TRP A 3 -1.40 -11.37 1.72
N THR A 4 -2.71 -11.22 1.72
CA THR A 4 -3.39 -9.94 1.99
C THR A 4 -4.56 -10.21 2.91
N VAL A 5 -4.76 -9.34 3.88
CA VAL A 5 -5.96 -9.30 4.71
C VAL A 5 -6.51 -7.88 4.73
N GLY A 6 -7.82 -7.73 4.82
CA GLY A 6 -8.41 -6.41 4.90
C GLY A 6 -9.82 -6.44 5.45
N ALA A 7 -10.24 -5.29 5.93
CA ALA A 7 -11.60 -5.01 6.36
C ALA A 7 -12.06 -3.70 5.72
N GLY A 8 -13.34 -3.64 5.39
CA GLY A 8 -13.98 -2.44 4.86
C GLY A 8 -15.31 -2.20 5.56
N TYR A 9 -15.67 -0.93 5.69
CA TYR A 9 -16.97 -0.52 6.19
C TYR A 9 -17.56 0.53 5.26
N GLN A 10 -18.83 0.32 4.89
CA GLN A 10 -19.59 1.25 4.07
C GLN A 10 -20.74 1.81 4.89
N HIS A 11 -20.89 3.13 4.87
CA HIS A 11 -22.03 3.82 5.42
C HIS A 11 -22.46 4.94 4.47
N GLU A 12 -23.68 4.84 3.97
CA GLU A 12 -24.21 5.74 2.93
C GLU A 12 -23.24 5.84 1.74
N ASN A 13 -22.71 7.04 1.51
CA ASN A 13 -21.79 7.35 0.42
C ASN A 13 -20.32 7.23 0.82
N ILE A 14 -20.01 6.94 2.09
CA ILE A 14 -18.64 6.80 2.58
C ILE A 14 -18.25 5.32 2.59
N TYR A 15 -17.07 5.03 2.08
CA TYR A 15 -16.41 3.74 2.24
C TYR A 15 -15.04 3.95 2.90
N THR A 16 -14.78 3.23 3.99
CA THR A 16 -13.47 3.18 4.63
C THR A 16 -12.91 1.77 4.56
N SER A 17 -11.58 1.65 4.49
CA SER A 17 -10.90 0.37 4.42
C SER A 17 -9.57 0.40 5.16
N LEU A 18 -9.23 -0.74 5.74
CA LEU A 18 -7.92 -1.04 6.30
C LEU A 18 -7.46 -2.34 5.65
N THR A 19 -6.29 -2.33 5.04
CA THR A 19 -5.69 -3.51 4.42
C THR A 19 -4.25 -3.68 4.88
N TYR A 20 -3.81 -4.92 4.91
CA TYR A 20 -2.44 -5.28 5.19
C TYR A 20 -2.00 -6.31 4.16
N PHE A 21 -0.91 -6.01 3.48
CA PHE A 21 -0.23 -6.87 2.54
C PHE A 21 1.10 -7.33 3.15
N GLY A 22 1.35 -8.63 3.04
CA GLY A 22 2.60 -9.25 3.45
C GLY A 22 3.15 -10.13 2.34
N SER A 23 4.44 -10.04 2.07
CA SER A 23 5.13 -10.99 1.22
C SER A 23 6.39 -11.51 1.91
N ARG A 24 6.78 -12.74 1.57
CA ARG A 24 8.05 -13.35 1.94
C ARG A 24 8.73 -13.86 0.69
N MET A 25 9.89 -13.30 0.40
CA MET A 25 10.79 -13.70 -0.67
C MET A 25 11.59 -14.95 -0.27
N ASN A 26 12.21 -15.61 -1.26
CA ASN A 26 12.93 -16.88 -1.05
C ASN A 26 14.21 -16.70 -0.20
N ASP A 27 14.82 -15.53 -0.24
CA ASP A 27 15.94 -15.09 0.61
C ASP A 27 15.53 -14.81 2.07
N GLY A 28 14.23 -14.83 2.36
CA GLY A 28 13.68 -14.59 3.69
C GLY A 28 13.28 -13.14 3.95
N ASP A 29 13.51 -12.24 2.99
CA ASP A 29 13.09 -10.85 3.09
C ASP A 29 11.56 -10.76 3.10
N MET A 30 11.03 -9.86 3.91
CA MET A 30 9.59 -9.68 4.09
C MET A 30 9.16 -8.25 3.78
N LEU A 31 8.29 -8.07 2.79
CA LEU A 31 7.64 -6.80 2.52
C LEU A 31 6.33 -6.73 3.29
N HIS A 32 6.10 -5.59 3.94
CA HIS A 32 4.89 -5.27 4.66
C HIS A 32 4.34 -3.96 4.12
N ASP A 33 3.04 -3.90 3.84
CA ASP A 33 2.34 -2.67 3.46
C ASP A 33 0.99 -2.62 4.18
N GLY A 34 0.82 -1.63 5.04
CA GLY A 34 -0.45 -1.32 5.69
C GLY A 34 -1.09 -0.11 5.03
N ALA A 35 -2.34 -0.25 4.57
CA ALA A 35 -3.04 0.83 3.88
C ALA A 35 -4.38 1.17 4.53
N LEU A 36 -4.60 2.46 4.79
CA LEU A 36 -5.86 3.04 5.24
C LEU A 36 -6.46 3.86 4.09
N GLY A 37 -7.65 3.47 3.64
CA GLY A 37 -8.35 4.13 2.54
C GLY A 37 -9.69 4.71 2.95
N VAL A 38 -10.04 5.86 2.38
CA VAL A 38 -11.38 6.46 2.46
C VAL A 38 -11.82 6.89 1.05
N GLN A 39 -13.08 6.65 0.73
CA GLN A 39 -13.72 7.06 -0.52
C GLN A 39 -15.08 7.68 -0.20
N TYR A 40 -15.50 8.64 -1.02
CA TYR A 40 -16.82 9.25 -0.92
C TYR A 40 -17.51 9.28 -2.27
N ASP A 41 -18.69 8.66 -2.39
CA ASP A 41 -19.51 8.68 -3.61
C ASP A 41 -20.33 9.96 -3.67
N LEU A 42 -19.93 10.86 -4.56
CA LEU A 42 -20.61 12.14 -4.82
C LEU A 42 -21.68 12.02 -5.91
N SER A 43 -21.92 10.82 -6.43
CA SER A 43 -22.92 10.64 -7.48
C SER A 43 -24.34 10.88 -6.98
N PRO A 44 -25.20 11.46 -7.83
CA PRO A 44 -26.63 11.53 -7.55
C PRO A 44 -27.22 10.14 -7.31
N ALA A 45 -28.24 10.06 -6.45
CA ALA A 45 -29.03 8.85 -6.28
C ALA A 45 -29.55 8.37 -7.65
N CYS A 46 -29.47 7.06 -7.91
CA CYS A 46 -29.82 6.43 -9.19
C CYS A 46 -28.93 6.77 -10.40
N SER A 47 -27.82 7.51 -10.22
CA SER A 47 -26.87 7.75 -11.31
C SER A 47 -26.15 6.46 -11.71
N LYS A 48 -26.11 6.17 -13.02
CA LYS A 48 -25.25 5.11 -13.59
C LYS A 48 -23.78 5.51 -13.55
N SER A 49 -23.49 6.81 -13.64
CA SER A 49 -22.13 7.33 -13.58
C SER A 49 -21.68 7.55 -12.13
N LYS A 50 -20.44 7.15 -11.83
CA LYS A 50 -19.81 7.26 -10.52
C LYS A 50 -18.75 8.36 -10.49
N PHE A 51 -18.82 9.24 -9.50
CA PHE A 51 -17.82 10.26 -9.20
C PHE A 51 -17.35 10.08 -7.75
N VAL A 52 -16.17 9.47 -7.59
CA VAL A 52 -15.70 9.00 -6.28
C VAL A 52 -14.31 9.53 -5.99
N PRO A 53 -14.18 10.68 -5.30
CA PRO A 53 -12.92 11.07 -4.67
C PRO A 53 -12.49 10.03 -3.62
N TYR A 54 -11.18 9.84 -3.52
CA TYR A 54 -10.57 8.96 -2.54
C TYR A 54 -9.24 9.50 -2.03
N ALA A 55 -8.89 9.06 -0.82
CA ALA A 55 -7.55 9.19 -0.25
C ALA A 55 -7.13 7.84 0.33
N ALA A 56 -5.85 7.49 0.19
CA ALA A 56 -5.27 6.30 0.78
C ALA A 56 -3.89 6.63 1.36
N LEU A 57 -3.63 6.17 2.58
CA LEU A 57 -2.36 6.28 3.27
C LEU A 57 -1.76 4.89 3.38
N HIS A 58 -0.58 4.70 2.78
CA HIS A 58 0.20 3.48 2.86
C HIS A 58 1.41 3.70 3.77
N TYR A 59 1.69 2.73 4.61
CA TYR A 59 2.95 2.58 5.32
C TYR A 59 3.58 1.26 4.90
N PHE A 60 4.71 1.34 4.23
CA PHE A 60 5.42 0.17 3.72
C PHE A 60 6.80 0.04 4.38
N MET A 61 7.23 -1.18 4.59
CA MET A 61 8.55 -1.51 5.09
C MET A 61 9.01 -2.87 4.58
N THR A 62 10.29 -3.00 4.29
CA THR A 62 10.93 -4.29 4.00
C THR A 62 11.81 -4.69 5.17
N ASN A 63 11.49 -5.83 5.79
CA ASN A 63 12.35 -6.49 6.75
C ASN A 63 13.34 -7.36 5.99
N GLU A 64 14.56 -6.86 5.85
CA GLU A 64 15.67 -7.60 5.25
C GLU A 64 16.24 -8.58 6.28
N LYS A 65 16.17 -9.89 6.00
CA LYS A 65 16.74 -10.95 6.83
C LYS A 65 18.13 -11.37 6.39
N GLN A 66 18.72 -10.61 5.47
CA GLN A 66 20.01 -10.93 4.86
C GLN A 66 21.05 -11.26 5.94
N ASN A 67 21.58 -12.48 5.88
CA ASN A 67 22.81 -12.84 6.58
C ASN A 67 23.83 -11.71 6.32
N ALA A 68 24.60 -11.32 7.33
CA ALA A 68 25.52 -10.16 7.34
C ALA A 68 26.51 -10.02 6.15
N ASN A 69 26.54 -10.98 5.23
CA ASN A 69 27.39 -11.05 4.05
C ASN A 69 26.72 -10.61 2.73
N HIS A 70 25.43 -10.28 2.69
CA HIS A 70 24.73 -9.94 1.44
C HIS A 70 23.80 -8.72 1.59
N LYS A 71 24.27 -7.64 2.21
CA LYS A 71 23.49 -6.39 2.24
C LYS A 71 23.35 -5.81 0.84
N ILE A 72 22.15 -5.38 0.47
CA ILE A 72 21.93 -4.67 -0.80
C ILE A 72 22.81 -3.42 -0.79
N THR A 73 23.81 -3.35 -1.68
CA THR A 73 24.63 -2.16 -1.83
C THR A 73 23.97 -1.20 -2.80
N LYS A 74 24.21 0.10 -2.63
CA LYS A 74 23.74 1.11 -3.58
C LYS A 74 24.24 0.77 -4.99
N ALA A 75 23.42 1.04 -6.00
CA ALA A 75 23.81 0.89 -7.39
C ALA A 75 25.12 1.67 -7.67
N GLY A 76 26.17 0.96 -8.09
CA GLY A 76 27.50 1.53 -8.32
C GLY A 76 28.45 1.55 -7.12
N SER A 77 28.05 1.00 -5.96
CA SER A 77 28.91 0.84 -4.79
C SER A 77 28.97 -0.62 -4.34
N THR A 78 30.15 -1.05 -3.87
CA THR A 78 30.38 -2.37 -3.27
C THR A 78 30.47 -2.33 -1.74
N THR A 79 30.41 -1.13 -1.15
CA THR A 79 30.63 -0.90 0.28
C THR A 79 29.51 -0.11 0.94
N GLU A 80 28.73 0.67 0.18
CA GLU A 80 27.64 1.47 0.73
C GLU A 80 26.34 0.69 0.73
N GLU A 81 25.76 0.51 1.91
CA GLU A 81 24.46 -0.11 2.11
C GLU A 81 23.35 0.78 1.51
N ALA A 82 22.39 0.16 0.82
CA ALA A 82 21.21 0.83 0.34
C ALA A 82 20.36 1.31 1.54
N PRO A 83 19.67 2.46 1.42
CA PRO A 83 18.78 2.92 2.46
C PRO A 83 17.64 1.91 2.66
N SER A 84 17.23 1.73 3.93
CA SER A 84 16.10 0.90 4.32
C SER A 84 14.87 1.21 3.46
N ASN A 85 14.28 0.18 2.84
CA ASN A 85 13.06 0.32 2.05
C ASN A 85 11.83 0.42 2.96
N GLN A 86 11.65 1.59 3.59
CA GLN A 86 10.50 1.93 4.41
C GLN A 86 10.02 3.35 4.10
N GLY A 87 8.72 3.59 4.20
CA GLY A 87 8.17 4.90 3.91
C GLY A 87 6.66 5.01 4.09
N ILE A 88 6.19 6.24 3.90
CA ILE A 88 4.77 6.58 3.87
C ILE A 88 4.44 7.10 2.47
N LEU A 89 3.34 6.61 1.91
CA LEU A 89 2.81 7.08 0.62
C LEU A 89 1.36 7.54 0.82
N LEU A 90 1.11 8.82 0.56
CA LEU A 90 -0.23 9.38 0.51
C LEU A 90 -0.70 9.47 -0.94
N LEU A 91 -1.81 8.82 -1.24
CA LEU A 91 -2.46 8.82 -2.54
C LEU A 91 -3.79 9.55 -2.43
N THR A 92 -4.06 10.45 -3.36
CA THR A 92 -5.35 11.11 -3.51
C THR A 92 -5.75 11.08 -4.97
N GLY A 93 -7.04 10.86 -5.24
CA GLY A 93 -7.50 10.83 -6.62
C GLY A 93 -9.00 10.87 -6.72
N VAL A 94 -9.48 10.81 -7.95
CA VAL A 94 -10.91 10.78 -8.27
C VAL A 94 -11.15 9.71 -9.31
N LYS A 95 -12.09 8.81 -9.01
CA LYS A 95 -12.54 7.76 -9.93
C LYS A 95 -13.81 8.21 -10.64
N PHE A 96 -13.75 8.21 -11.97
CA PHE A 96 -14.91 8.35 -12.84
C PHE A 96 -15.28 6.98 -13.41
N SER A 97 -16.57 6.66 -13.45
CA SER A 97 -17.08 5.48 -14.16
C SER A 97 -18.32 5.88 -14.94
N PHE A 98 -18.36 5.59 -16.23
CA PHE A 98 -19.40 6.00 -17.18
C PHE A 98 -20.28 4.83 -17.56
#